data_AF-A0A8J5J2J3-F1
#
_entry.id   AF-A0A8J5J2J3-F1
#
_cell.length_a   1.000
_cell.length_b   1.000
_cell.length_c   1.000
_cell.angle_alpha   90.00
_cell.angle_beta   90.00
_cell.angle_gamma   90.00
#
_symmetry.space_group_name_H-M   'P 1'
#
loop_
_entity.id
_entity.type
_entity.pdbx_description
1 polymer ?
#
loop_
_entity_poly.entity_id
_entity_poly.type
_entity_poly.pdbx_seq_one_letter_code
_entity_poly.pdbx_strand_id
1 'polypeptide(L)'
;MVLAPRPCHATFTPAQVTGFYFRPCHDANDEIVSEYFRCRCGTVRKQSRRNGYSSLMQHVRREYPDYEVVMLTAYTAETGSLLNYVRRSALNVFGWLDWIIKTASRSTSARILLQEAGLESLTRIVERYIAAEMPEQVGLILDGWSHASEHFVAVFACYEVDGVMMTPLLCMAPLLNRRAGTMSSWLGCCPVTTLLEHLDPTDDAIVDVLPAPPYNKRLLSLLKDLKKVATADVYDAQAQAIVNGFSTAQLLGQMTQLTLRAVMNDTTRELNETTVRLFAKQHVGSYFNTFWDKPIDNRYSYNASEFRSIIQRIQEISMEENGGHPIIYGIDSVHGANYVDGSVLMPHQVNFGATFNPDLVYEAAHPYLASVMGAAVIRGLQSYNQTAVCMKHFIGYSKTPTGHDKDNVNIPDFDLLNYFIPSFKAALEAGAMTTMESYTSINGEPVIASSRMLDDLLRSDLEFNGVLVSDWGEIYNLHDFHRVSATREEAVATSLMQTSVDMSMVLADTDFIEYGLNMLKENPD
;
A
#
# COMPACT_ATOMS: atom_id res chain seq x y z
N MET A 1 -22.44 -6.43 46.87
CA MET A 1 -21.17 -5.67 46.75
C MET A 1 -21.34 -4.69 45.60
N VAL A 2 -20.94 -3.44 45.83
CA VAL A 2 -21.31 -2.23 45.08
C VAL A 2 -20.88 -2.29 43.60
N LEU A 3 -21.84 -2.12 42.69
CA LEU A 3 -21.57 -1.69 41.31
C LEU A 3 -21.22 -0.20 41.37
N ALA A 4 -19.95 0.14 41.23
CA ALA A 4 -19.55 1.52 41.00
C ALA A 4 -19.95 1.90 39.55
N PRO A 5 -20.79 2.93 39.33
CA PRO A 5 -20.99 3.46 37.99
C PRO A 5 -19.65 3.98 37.46
N ARG A 6 -19.32 3.65 36.20
CA ARG A 6 -18.20 4.27 35.49
C ARG A 6 -18.33 5.80 35.60
N PRO A 7 -17.25 6.54 35.91
CA PRO A 7 -17.31 8.00 35.97
C PRO A 7 -17.78 8.56 34.63
N CYS A 8 -18.63 9.59 34.70
CA CYS A 8 -18.96 10.42 33.55
C CYS A 8 -17.64 10.94 32.94
N HIS A 9 -17.43 10.66 31.65
CA HIS A 9 -16.27 11.18 30.94
C HIS A 9 -16.27 12.71 31.02
N ALA A 10 -15.13 13.31 31.40
CA ALA A 10 -14.99 14.75 31.50
C ALA A 10 -15.38 15.44 30.17
N THR A 11 -16.14 16.53 30.27
CA THR A 11 -16.63 17.34 29.14
C THR A 11 -15.48 17.80 28.22
N PHE A 12 -14.35 18.12 28.83
CA PHE A 12 -13.13 18.56 28.17
C PHE A 12 -11.94 17.69 28.60
N THR A 13 -11.06 17.37 27.65
CA THR A 13 -9.80 16.69 27.95
C THR A 13 -8.85 17.61 28.74
N PRO A 14 -7.92 17.06 29.54
CA PRO A 14 -6.92 17.86 30.24
C PRO A 14 -6.18 18.83 29.33
N ALA A 15 -5.84 18.43 28.11
CA ALA A 15 -5.17 19.28 27.13
C ALA A 15 -6.03 20.49 26.71
N GLN A 16 -7.34 20.29 26.50
CA GLN A 16 -8.28 21.36 26.13
C GLN A 16 -8.45 22.37 27.27
N VAL A 17 -8.59 21.88 28.50
CA VAL A 17 -8.71 22.73 29.69
C VAL A 17 -7.43 23.54 29.89
N THR A 18 -6.27 22.91 29.77
CA THR A 18 -5.00 23.64 29.93
C THR A 18 -4.73 24.59 28.79
N GLY A 19 -5.08 24.25 27.55
CA GLY A 19 -4.98 25.13 26.39
C GLY A 19 -5.88 26.37 26.49
N PHE A 20 -6.99 26.29 27.22
CA PHE A 20 -7.85 27.44 27.49
C PHE A 20 -7.27 28.38 28.57
N TYR A 21 -6.78 27.82 29.68
CA TYR A 21 -6.39 28.60 30.86
C TYR A 21 -4.91 28.98 30.92
N PHE A 22 -4.05 28.36 30.13
CA PHE A 22 -2.62 28.59 30.14
C PHE A 22 -2.07 29.01 28.78
N ARG A 23 -1.06 29.88 28.80
CA ARG A 23 -0.24 30.22 27.64
C ARG A 23 1.23 29.89 27.92
N PRO A 24 2.04 29.54 26.92
CA PRO A 24 3.47 29.35 27.12
C PRO A 24 4.12 30.64 27.66
N CYS A 25 5.05 30.51 28.59
CA CYS A 25 5.88 31.63 29.01
C CYS A 25 6.93 31.93 27.95
N HIS A 26 7.24 33.21 27.78
CA HIS A 26 8.33 33.67 26.92
C HIS A 26 9.49 34.17 27.79
N ASP A 27 10.72 34.00 27.31
CA ASP A 27 11.91 34.56 27.96
C ASP A 27 12.15 36.03 27.52
N ALA A 28 13.30 36.59 27.91
CA ALA A 28 13.64 37.98 27.59
C ALA A 28 13.83 38.26 26.08
N ASN A 29 13.96 37.22 25.26
CA ASN A 29 14.12 37.29 23.81
C ASN A 29 12.83 36.93 23.06
N ASP A 30 11.71 36.83 23.77
CA ASP A 30 10.39 36.41 23.24
C ASP A 30 10.34 34.94 22.75
N GLU A 31 11.28 34.09 23.18
CA GLU A 31 11.26 32.66 22.84
C GLU A 31 10.44 31.83 23.85
N ILE A 32 9.74 30.81 23.34
CA ILE A 32 8.87 29.96 24.16
C ILE A 32 9.69 29.08 25.10
N VAL A 33 9.47 29.22 26.40
CA VAL A 33 10.04 28.35 27.42
C VAL A 33 9.15 27.12 27.59
N SER A 34 9.52 26.03 26.93
CA SER A 34 8.71 24.82 26.68
C SER A 34 8.08 24.15 27.92
N GLU A 35 8.62 24.36 29.12
CA GLU A 35 8.10 23.73 30.35
C GLU A 35 7.29 24.68 31.24
N TYR A 36 7.21 25.97 30.94
CA TYR A 36 6.55 26.95 31.81
C TYR A 36 5.34 27.58 31.14
N PHE A 37 4.24 27.57 31.87
CA PHE A 37 2.96 28.03 31.39
C PHE A 37 2.39 29.08 32.35
N ARG A 38 1.99 30.22 31.82
CA ARG A 38 1.34 31.29 32.57
C ARG A 38 -0.18 31.12 32.49
N CYS A 39 -0.80 30.97 33.66
CA CYS A 39 -2.25 30.93 33.77
C CYS A 39 -2.85 32.32 33.54
N ARG A 40 -4.13 32.40 33.14
CA ARG A 40 -4.90 33.66 33.07
C ARG A 40 -4.91 34.46 34.38
N CYS A 41 -4.75 33.83 35.54
CA CYS A 41 -4.62 34.52 36.84
C CYS A 41 -3.22 35.09 37.10
N GLY A 42 -2.30 34.96 36.14
CA GLY A 42 -0.91 35.43 36.24
C GLY A 42 0.06 34.41 36.84
N THR A 43 -0.42 33.37 37.53
CA THR A 43 0.42 32.33 38.14
C THR A 43 1.14 31.50 37.09
N VAL A 44 2.45 31.32 37.23
CA VAL A 44 3.25 30.45 36.38
C VAL A 44 3.32 29.04 36.97
N ARG A 45 3.07 28.02 36.13
CA ARG A 45 3.15 26.61 36.50
C ARG A 45 4.07 25.87 35.54
N LYS A 46 4.83 24.93 36.08
CA LYS A 46 5.70 24.06 35.30
C LYS A 46 4.94 22.79 34.88
N GLN A 47 5.03 22.43 33.60
CA GLN A 47 4.59 21.15 33.06
C GLN A 47 5.82 20.27 32.82
N SER A 48 6.07 19.30 33.70
CA SER A 48 7.15 18.33 33.51
C SER A 48 6.68 17.15 32.67
N ARG A 49 7.58 16.57 31.86
CA ARG A 49 7.31 15.34 31.07
C ARG A 49 6.73 14.19 31.90
N ARG A 50 7.07 14.09 33.19
CA ARG A 50 6.61 13.01 34.09
C ARG A 50 5.15 13.16 34.56
N ASN A 51 4.62 14.39 34.63
CA ASN A 51 3.32 14.67 35.26
C ASN A 51 2.20 15.01 34.26
N GLY A 52 2.52 15.09 32.96
CA GLY A 52 1.56 15.43 31.91
C GLY A 52 0.82 16.74 32.22
N TYR A 53 -0.50 16.74 32.09
CA TYR A 53 -1.34 17.91 32.39
C TYR A 53 -1.79 17.99 33.86
N SER A 54 -1.37 17.07 34.73
CA SER A 54 -1.95 16.89 36.07
C SER A 54 -1.74 18.11 36.99
N SER A 55 -0.54 18.70 36.97
CA SER A 55 -0.22 19.89 37.77
C SER A 55 -1.00 21.13 37.31
N LEU A 56 -1.15 21.29 36.00
CA LEU A 56 -1.91 22.38 35.38
C LEU A 56 -3.41 22.20 35.66
N MET A 57 -3.94 20.98 35.56
CA MET A 57 -5.32 20.66 35.88
C MET A 57 -5.65 20.87 37.36
N GLN A 58 -4.74 20.51 38.27
CA GLN A 58 -4.93 20.76 39.70
C GLN A 58 -5.00 22.27 40.00
N HIS A 59 -4.19 23.07 39.29
CA HIS A 59 -4.26 24.52 39.39
C HIS A 59 -5.59 25.06 38.85
N VAL A 60 -6.04 24.60 37.67
CA VAL A 60 -7.32 25.07 37.09
C VAL A 60 -8.50 24.71 37.97
N ARG A 61 -8.57 23.48 38.49
CA ARG A 61 -9.65 23.06 39.40
C ARG A 61 -9.71 23.85 40.69
N ARG A 62 -8.57 24.40 41.14
CA ARG A 62 -8.49 25.19 42.37
C ARG A 62 -8.83 26.67 42.13
N GLU A 63 -8.26 27.27 41.09
CA GLU A 63 -8.44 28.70 40.81
C GLU A 63 -9.71 29.01 40.02
N TYR A 64 -10.23 28.03 39.27
CA TYR A 64 -11.45 28.12 38.46
C TYR A 64 -12.32 26.89 38.73
N PRO A 65 -12.97 26.78 39.90
CA PRO A 65 -13.80 25.63 40.24
C PRO A 65 -14.98 25.44 39.27
N ASP A 66 -15.37 26.49 38.54
CA ASP A 66 -16.39 26.54 37.49
C ASP A 66 -15.81 26.49 36.06
N TYR A 67 -14.57 26.00 35.89
CA TYR A 67 -13.86 26.04 34.60
C TYR A 67 -14.64 25.45 33.43
N GLU A 68 -15.44 24.39 33.66
CA GLU A 68 -16.26 23.78 32.61
C GLU A 68 -17.36 24.72 32.13
N VAL A 69 -18.02 25.44 33.05
CA VAL A 69 -19.08 26.40 32.71
C VAL A 69 -18.47 27.56 31.93
N VAL A 70 -17.34 28.09 32.42
CA VAL A 70 -16.63 29.19 31.77
C VAL A 70 -16.17 28.79 30.36
N MET A 71 -15.62 27.58 30.18
CA MET A 71 -15.23 27.08 28.86
C MET A 71 -16.42 26.83 27.94
N LEU A 72 -17.59 26.42 28.46
CA LEU A 72 -18.82 26.25 27.68
C LEU A 72 -19.44 27.58 27.24
N THR A 73 -19.23 28.65 28.00
CA THR A 73 -19.78 29.99 27.72
C THR A 73 -18.80 30.95 27.04
N ALA A 74 -17.55 30.55 26.83
CA ALA A 74 -16.51 31.40 26.26
C ALA A 74 -16.75 31.72 24.78
N TYR A 75 -16.56 32.97 24.38
CA TYR A 75 -16.75 33.42 23.00
C TYR A 75 -15.49 33.16 22.14
N THR A 76 -15.65 33.16 20.81
CA THR A 76 -14.59 32.81 19.84
C THR A 76 -13.33 33.70 19.97
N ALA A 77 -13.53 34.96 20.37
CA ALA A 77 -12.44 35.91 20.63
C ALA A 77 -11.60 35.56 21.87
N GLU A 78 -12.16 34.83 22.84
CA GLU A 78 -11.49 34.43 24.09
C GLU A 78 -10.77 33.07 23.98
N THR A 79 -11.04 32.33 22.91
CA THR A 79 -10.56 30.96 22.64
C THR A 79 -9.58 30.87 21.49
N GLY A 80 -9.55 31.85 20.59
CA GLY A 80 -8.71 31.91 19.39
C GLY A 80 -9.19 31.03 18.24
N SER A 81 -9.65 29.80 18.51
CA SER A 81 -10.33 28.95 17.52
C SER A 81 -11.18 27.86 18.16
N LEU A 82 -12.36 27.62 17.58
CA LEU A 82 -13.25 26.50 17.94
C LEU A 82 -12.64 25.11 17.66
N LEU A 83 -11.52 25.04 16.92
CA LEU A 83 -10.83 23.78 16.61
C LEU A 83 -10.38 23.02 17.85
N ASN A 84 -10.10 23.72 18.96
CA ASN A 84 -9.72 23.09 20.23
C ASN A 84 -10.91 22.54 21.02
N TYR A 85 -12.16 22.78 20.63
CA TYR A 85 -13.35 22.53 21.48
C TYR A 85 -14.42 21.65 20.81
N VAL A 86 -14.55 21.67 19.48
CA VAL A 86 -15.50 20.81 18.74
C VAL A 86 -15.03 19.36 18.72
N ARG A 87 -15.83 18.42 19.23
CA ARG A 87 -15.58 16.99 18.94
C ARG A 87 -15.81 16.76 17.45
N ARG A 88 -14.78 16.26 16.76
CA ARG A 88 -14.71 16.20 15.30
C ARG A 88 -15.85 15.43 14.63
N SER A 89 -16.51 14.51 15.35
CA SER A 89 -17.69 13.77 14.89
C SER A 89 -19.02 14.54 14.99
N ALA A 90 -19.12 15.57 15.84
CA ALA A 90 -20.39 16.26 16.14
C ALA A 90 -20.75 17.36 15.14
N LEU A 91 -19.78 18.11 14.58
CA LEU A 91 -20.10 19.20 13.64
C LEU A 91 -20.78 18.65 12.37
N ASN A 92 -20.25 17.53 11.88
CA ASN A 92 -20.58 16.99 10.56
C ASN A 92 -21.97 16.34 10.55
N VAL A 93 -22.34 15.65 11.65
CA VAL A 93 -23.69 15.10 11.86
C VAL A 93 -24.73 16.22 12.07
N PHE A 94 -24.34 17.36 12.64
CA PHE A 94 -25.25 18.50 12.79
C PHE A 94 -25.56 19.18 11.44
N GLY A 95 -24.61 19.19 10.49
CA GLY A 95 -24.86 19.60 9.10
C GLY A 95 -25.78 18.64 8.32
N TRP A 96 -25.75 17.35 8.66
CA TRP A 96 -26.65 16.31 8.14
C TRP A 96 -28.11 16.53 8.60
N LEU A 97 -28.28 16.73 9.91
CA LEU A 97 -29.59 16.82 10.55
C LEU A 97 -30.35 18.13 10.20
N ASP A 98 -29.67 19.27 10.04
CA ASP A 98 -30.33 20.53 9.63
C ASP A 98 -30.93 20.44 8.22
N TRP A 99 -30.39 19.58 7.34
CA TRP A 99 -30.93 19.35 6.01
C TRP A 99 -32.12 18.35 6.01
N ILE A 100 -32.05 17.29 6.82
CA ILE A 100 -33.13 16.30 6.98
C ILE A 100 -34.37 16.92 7.65
N ILE A 101 -34.19 17.78 8.66
CA ILE A 101 -35.29 18.43 9.40
C ILE A 101 -36.08 19.39 8.49
N LYS A 102 -35.45 20.00 7.49
CA LYS A 102 -36.12 20.90 6.54
C LYS A 102 -36.98 20.17 5.49
N THR A 103 -36.86 18.85 5.34
CA THR A 103 -37.53 18.07 4.29
C THR A 103 -38.49 17.01 4.80
N ALA A 104 -38.26 16.40 5.97
CA ALA A 104 -39.09 15.30 6.50
C ALA A 104 -40.45 15.72 7.11
N SER A 105 -41.05 16.84 6.69
CA SER A 105 -42.01 17.58 7.51
C SER A 105 -43.51 17.51 7.09
N ARG A 106 -43.93 16.59 6.21
CA ARG A 106 -45.34 16.46 5.78
C ARG A 106 -45.82 15.00 5.62
N SER A 107 -46.40 14.46 6.71
CA SER A 107 -47.50 13.46 6.76
C SER A 107 -47.15 11.99 6.37
N THR A 108 -47.71 10.89 6.91
CA THR A 108 -48.54 10.56 8.08
C THR A 108 -48.46 9.04 8.31
N SER A 109 -48.83 8.61 9.52
CA SER A 109 -48.97 7.27 10.11
C SER A 109 -49.60 6.14 9.26
N ALA A 110 -49.08 4.91 9.39
CA ALA A 110 -49.88 3.67 9.43
C ALA A 110 -49.09 2.50 10.04
N ARG A 111 -49.70 1.80 11.01
CA ARG A 111 -49.19 0.58 11.63
C ARG A 111 -50.15 -0.54 11.22
N ILE A 112 -49.70 -1.56 10.49
CA ILE A 112 -50.52 -2.74 10.14
C ILE A 112 -49.74 -4.03 10.41
N LEU A 113 -50.33 -4.89 11.24
CA LEU A 113 -49.98 -6.29 11.48
C LEU A 113 -50.57 -7.14 10.34
N LEU A 114 -49.78 -7.97 9.66
CA LEU A 114 -50.29 -9.00 8.73
C LEU A 114 -49.40 -10.26 8.74
N GLN A 115 -50.04 -11.44 8.79
CA GLN A 115 -49.46 -12.78 8.80
C GLN A 115 -48.75 -13.14 7.49
N GLU A 116 -47.63 -13.87 7.59
CA GLU A 116 -46.72 -14.30 6.51
C GLU A 116 -47.42 -14.95 5.29
N ALA A 117 -48.52 -15.69 5.47
CA ALA A 117 -49.21 -16.36 4.37
C ALA A 117 -49.94 -15.40 3.40
N GLY A 118 -50.30 -14.20 3.85
CA GLY A 118 -50.89 -13.17 3.00
C GLY A 118 -49.85 -12.40 2.18
N LEU A 119 -48.61 -12.30 2.70
CA LEU A 119 -47.52 -11.58 2.07
C LEU A 119 -47.08 -12.27 0.77
N GLU A 120 -46.95 -13.60 0.73
CA GLU A 120 -46.51 -14.29 -0.48
C GLU A 120 -47.51 -14.16 -1.64
N SER A 121 -48.81 -14.26 -1.35
CA SER A 121 -49.85 -14.07 -2.37
C SER A 121 -49.95 -12.62 -2.82
N LEU A 122 -49.73 -11.65 -1.93
CA LEU A 122 -49.67 -10.23 -2.27
C LEU A 122 -48.43 -9.94 -3.11
N THR A 123 -47.27 -10.48 -2.75
CA THR A 123 -46.01 -10.38 -3.51
C THR A 123 -46.18 -10.89 -4.93
N ARG A 124 -46.79 -12.07 -5.13
CA ARG A 124 -47.02 -12.61 -6.49
C ARG A 124 -48.01 -11.78 -7.33
N ILE A 125 -49.00 -11.15 -6.71
CA ILE A 125 -49.94 -10.24 -7.40
C ILE A 125 -49.21 -8.96 -7.79
N VAL A 126 -48.39 -8.41 -6.89
CA VAL A 126 -47.56 -7.23 -7.13
C VAL A 126 -46.51 -7.52 -8.21
N GLU A 127 -45.85 -8.68 -8.17
CA GLU A 127 -44.89 -9.11 -9.21
C GLU A 127 -45.55 -9.21 -10.59
N ARG A 128 -46.79 -9.72 -10.69
CA ARG A 128 -47.50 -9.78 -11.98
C ARG A 128 -47.92 -8.40 -12.50
N TYR A 129 -48.30 -7.48 -11.61
CA TYR A 129 -48.60 -6.10 -12.00
C TYR A 129 -47.33 -5.36 -12.43
N ILE A 130 -46.25 -5.49 -11.66
CA ILE A 130 -44.94 -4.92 -11.99
C ILE A 130 -44.42 -5.51 -13.32
N ALA A 131 -44.55 -6.82 -13.54
CA ALA A 131 -44.13 -7.45 -14.79
C ALA A 131 -44.98 -7.04 -15.99
N ALA A 132 -46.24 -6.65 -15.79
CA ALA A 132 -47.10 -6.13 -16.86
C ALA A 132 -46.83 -4.64 -17.17
N GLU A 133 -46.25 -3.90 -16.23
CA GLU A 133 -45.89 -2.48 -16.38
C GLU A 133 -44.38 -2.25 -16.63
N MET A 134 -43.53 -3.27 -16.41
CA MET A 134 -42.09 -3.15 -16.66
C MET A 134 -41.80 -3.18 -18.17
N PRO A 135 -41.04 -2.20 -18.68
CA PRO A 135 -40.67 -2.15 -20.09
C PRO A 135 -39.62 -3.21 -20.45
N GLU A 136 -39.49 -3.50 -21.75
CA GLU A 136 -38.54 -4.48 -22.31
C GLU A 136 -37.07 -4.17 -21.96
N GLN A 137 -36.76 -2.93 -21.58
CA GLN A 137 -35.42 -2.49 -21.17
C GLN A 137 -35.49 -1.77 -19.82
N VAL A 138 -34.76 -2.31 -18.84
CA VAL A 138 -34.57 -1.71 -17.51
C VAL A 138 -33.07 -1.54 -17.29
N GLY A 139 -32.64 -0.30 -17.06
CA GLY A 139 -31.29 0.05 -16.64
C GLY A 139 -31.20 0.28 -15.13
N LEU A 140 -29.97 0.31 -14.62
CA LEU A 140 -29.68 0.76 -13.25
C LEU A 140 -28.84 2.03 -13.30
N ILE A 141 -29.19 3.01 -12.47
CA ILE A 141 -28.34 4.19 -12.23
C ILE A 141 -27.78 4.06 -10.81
N LEU A 142 -26.45 4.05 -10.71
CA LEU A 142 -25.76 4.07 -9.43
C LEU A 142 -25.31 5.50 -9.15
N ASP A 143 -25.85 6.11 -8.11
CA ASP A 143 -25.50 7.47 -7.71
C ASP A 143 -24.78 7.46 -6.35
N GLY A 144 -23.55 8.00 -6.35
CA GLY A 144 -22.73 8.08 -5.16
C GLY A 144 -23.02 9.39 -4.43
N TRP A 145 -23.55 9.29 -3.22
CA TRP A 145 -23.87 10.47 -2.41
C TRP A 145 -23.01 10.53 -1.16
N SER A 146 -22.74 11.72 -0.62
CA SER A 146 -21.93 11.93 0.58
C SER A 146 -22.47 13.17 1.28
N HIS A 147 -22.57 13.19 2.62
CA HIS A 147 -23.24 14.33 3.28
C HIS A 147 -22.64 14.76 4.64
N ALA A 148 -22.08 13.84 5.44
CA ALA A 148 -21.47 14.17 6.75
C ALA A 148 -19.98 13.84 6.81
N SER A 149 -19.65 12.56 7.00
CA SER A 149 -18.29 11.98 6.82
C SER A 149 -18.38 10.51 6.41
N GLU A 150 -19.50 10.17 5.78
CA GLU A 150 -19.90 8.86 5.33
C GLU A 150 -20.25 9.00 3.85
N HIS A 151 -19.68 8.15 3.00
CA HIS A 151 -20.16 7.96 1.64
C HIS A 151 -21.43 7.11 1.68
N PHE A 152 -22.25 7.19 0.64
CA PHE A 152 -23.42 6.36 0.40
C PHE A 152 -23.47 6.01 -1.09
N VAL A 153 -24.03 4.86 -1.43
CA VAL A 153 -24.38 4.50 -2.81
C VAL A 153 -25.89 4.31 -2.86
N ALA A 154 -26.55 5.06 -3.74
CA ALA A 154 -27.94 4.91 -4.10
C ALA A 154 -28.02 4.14 -5.44
N VAL A 155 -28.95 3.19 -5.52
CA VAL A 155 -29.25 2.41 -6.73
C VAL A 155 -30.64 2.79 -7.17
N PHE A 156 -30.79 3.29 -8.39
CA PHE A 156 -32.08 3.58 -9.01
C PHE A 156 -32.32 2.59 -10.14
N ALA A 157 -33.57 2.19 -10.35
CA ALA A 157 -33.97 1.64 -11.65
C ALA A 157 -34.11 2.79 -12.63
N CYS A 158 -33.96 2.51 -13.92
CA CYS A 158 -34.11 3.49 -15.00
C CYS A 158 -34.83 2.80 -16.14
N TYR A 159 -36.07 3.19 -16.41
CA TYR A 159 -36.89 2.50 -17.39
C TYR A 159 -37.95 3.46 -17.97
N GLU A 160 -38.43 3.20 -19.18
CA GLU A 160 -39.37 4.11 -19.87
C GLU A 160 -40.81 3.58 -19.76
N VAL A 161 -41.76 4.45 -19.40
CA VAL A 161 -43.20 4.15 -19.43
C VAL A 161 -43.90 5.25 -20.24
N ASP A 162 -44.59 4.86 -21.31
CA ASP A 162 -45.34 5.78 -22.20
C ASP A 162 -44.55 7.00 -22.70
N GLY A 163 -43.27 6.84 -23.04
CA GLY A 163 -42.43 7.96 -23.51
C GLY A 163 -41.76 8.76 -22.38
N VAL A 164 -41.96 8.37 -21.12
CA VAL A 164 -41.45 9.09 -19.94
C VAL A 164 -40.45 8.21 -19.18
N MET A 165 -39.24 8.74 -18.97
CA MET A 165 -38.22 8.06 -18.17
C MET A 165 -38.57 8.07 -16.68
N MET A 166 -38.63 6.88 -16.10
CA MET A 166 -38.88 6.62 -14.69
C MET A 166 -37.58 6.21 -14.01
N THR A 167 -37.23 6.90 -12.92
CA THR A 167 -35.99 6.63 -12.17
C THR A 167 -36.22 6.41 -10.67
N PRO A 168 -36.96 5.37 -10.26
CA PRO A 168 -37.23 5.14 -8.84
C PRO A 168 -35.99 4.64 -8.10
N LEU A 169 -35.77 5.17 -6.89
CA LEU A 169 -34.72 4.70 -5.99
C LEU A 169 -35.07 3.30 -5.48
N LEU A 170 -34.21 2.32 -5.72
CA LEU A 170 -34.36 0.94 -5.25
C LEU A 170 -33.76 0.77 -3.84
N CYS A 171 -32.53 1.22 -3.64
CA CYS A 171 -31.88 1.12 -2.33
C CYS A 171 -30.78 2.18 -2.17
N MET A 172 -30.40 2.46 -0.92
CA MET A 172 -29.28 3.35 -0.59
C MET A 172 -28.55 2.82 0.64
N ALA A 173 -27.23 2.73 0.59
CA ALA A 173 -26.41 2.20 1.68
C ALA A 173 -25.17 3.06 1.96
N PRO A 174 -24.78 3.29 3.24
CA PRO A 174 -23.51 3.95 3.57
C PRO A 174 -22.30 3.06 3.22
N LEU A 175 -21.19 3.67 2.75
CA LEU A 175 -19.91 3.01 2.45
C LEU A 175 -18.74 3.62 3.26
N LEU A 176 -18.75 3.41 4.58
CA LEU A 176 -17.55 3.60 5.41
C LEU A 176 -17.70 2.96 6.80
N ASN A 177 -16.72 2.15 7.22
CA ASN A 177 -16.05 2.23 8.53
C ASN A 177 -14.94 1.16 8.67
N ARG A 178 -13.67 1.52 8.43
CA ARG A 178 -12.50 0.72 8.86
C ARG A 178 -12.47 0.69 10.40
N ARG A 179 -13.15 -0.27 11.04
CA ARG A 179 -12.91 -0.73 12.44
C ARG A 179 -13.84 -1.89 12.82
N ALA A 180 -13.69 -3.03 12.15
CA ALA A 180 -14.00 -4.37 12.70
C ALA A 180 -13.39 -5.42 11.76
N GLY A 181 -12.79 -6.47 12.32
CA GLY A 181 -11.81 -7.36 11.69
C GLY A 181 -12.29 -8.18 10.48
N THR A 182 -11.30 -8.81 9.82
CA THR A 182 -11.36 -9.79 8.71
C THR A 182 -12.46 -9.52 7.66
N MET A 183 -12.07 -9.22 6.42
CA MET A 183 -13.03 -8.81 5.37
C MET A 183 -14.07 -9.89 5.00
N SER A 184 -13.86 -11.15 5.40
CA SER A 184 -14.86 -12.22 5.33
C SER A 184 -16.17 -11.92 6.09
N SER A 185 -16.14 -11.05 7.11
CA SER A 185 -17.35 -10.62 7.83
C SER A 185 -18.16 -9.51 7.14
N TRP A 186 -17.61 -8.90 6.08
CA TRP A 186 -18.22 -7.77 5.35
C TRP A 186 -19.12 -8.18 4.18
N LEU A 187 -18.82 -9.31 3.52
CA LEU A 187 -19.50 -9.73 2.28
C LEU A 187 -20.99 -10.10 2.48
N GLY A 188 -21.38 -10.52 3.69
CA GLY A 188 -22.74 -11.01 3.97
C GLY A 188 -23.79 -9.97 4.33
N CYS A 189 -23.43 -8.68 4.53
CA CYS A 189 -24.33 -7.69 5.15
C CYS A 189 -24.68 -6.49 4.25
N CYS A 190 -24.18 -6.40 3.02
CA CYS A 190 -24.46 -5.27 2.12
C CYS A 190 -25.55 -5.63 1.09
N PRO A 191 -26.70 -4.93 1.04
CA PRO A 191 -27.74 -5.17 0.03
C PRO A 191 -27.24 -5.05 -1.42
N VAL A 192 -26.13 -4.32 -1.64
CA VAL A 192 -25.51 -4.14 -2.95
C VAL A 192 -24.79 -5.40 -3.42
N THR A 193 -24.15 -6.18 -2.54
CA THR A 193 -23.49 -7.43 -2.96
C THR A 193 -24.49 -8.50 -3.36
N THR A 194 -25.61 -8.63 -2.63
CA THR A 194 -26.70 -9.54 -3.00
C THR A 194 -27.37 -9.16 -4.33
N LEU A 195 -27.46 -7.87 -4.66
CA LEU A 195 -27.95 -7.40 -5.97
C LEU A 195 -26.97 -7.75 -7.10
N LEU A 196 -25.67 -7.59 -6.86
CA LEU A 196 -24.61 -7.90 -7.83
C LEU A 196 -24.48 -9.40 -8.13
N GLU A 197 -24.81 -10.27 -7.17
CA GLU A 197 -24.86 -11.73 -7.35
C GLU A 197 -25.97 -12.18 -8.32
N HIS A 198 -26.99 -11.35 -8.55
CA HIS A 198 -28.10 -11.61 -9.47
C HIS A 198 -27.90 -10.99 -10.86
N LEU A 199 -26.86 -10.16 -11.04
CA LEU A 199 -26.47 -9.69 -12.37
C LEU A 199 -25.67 -10.81 -13.05
N ASP A 200 -26.12 -11.26 -14.22
CA ASP A 200 -25.41 -12.27 -14.99
C ASP A 200 -24.01 -11.72 -15.36
N PRO A 201 -22.93 -12.32 -14.83
CA PRO A 201 -21.57 -11.83 -15.04
C PRO A 201 -21.05 -12.05 -16.47
N THR A 202 -21.86 -12.67 -17.34
CA THR A 202 -21.52 -12.99 -18.73
C THR A 202 -22.35 -12.21 -19.77
N ASP A 203 -23.26 -11.33 -19.33
CA ASP A 203 -24.16 -10.63 -20.25
C ASP A 203 -23.48 -9.41 -20.92
N ASP A 204 -23.09 -9.60 -22.18
CA ASP A 204 -22.50 -8.57 -23.05
C ASP A 204 -23.49 -7.44 -23.42
N ALA A 205 -24.76 -7.52 -22.98
CA ALA A 205 -25.79 -6.50 -23.22
C ALA A 205 -25.72 -5.28 -22.26
N ILE A 206 -24.76 -5.23 -21.33
CA ILE A 206 -24.55 -4.05 -20.48
C ILE A 206 -23.91 -2.94 -21.33
N VAL A 207 -24.73 -2.02 -21.84
CA VAL A 207 -24.29 -0.87 -22.64
C VAL A 207 -24.32 0.42 -21.81
N ASP A 208 -23.22 1.19 -21.84
CA ASP A 208 -23.12 2.51 -21.20
C ASP A 208 -24.09 3.52 -21.84
N VAL A 209 -25.04 4.03 -21.06
CA VAL A 209 -26.07 4.98 -21.53
C VAL A 209 -25.64 6.45 -21.43
N LEU A 210 -24.66 6.78 -20.58
CA LEU A 210 -24.34 8.16 -20.18
C LEU A 210 -22.82 8.47 -20.21
N PRO A 211 -22.42 9.69 -20.63
CA PRO A 211 -21.00 10.09 -20.67
C PRO A 211 -20.43 10.18 -19.24
N ALA A 212 -19.40 9.39 -18.97
CA ALA A 212 -18.93 9.04 -17.62
C ALA A 212 -18.39 10.23 -16.80
N PRO A 213 -19.00 10.56 -15.64
CA PRO A 213 -18.36 11.42 -14.66
C PRO A 213 -17.30 10.64 -13.82
N PRO A 214 -16.36 11.34 -13.14
CA PRO A 214 -15.19 10.77 -12.45
C PRO A 214 -15.49 9.64 -11.44
N TYR A 215 -16.72 9.58 -10.95
CA TYR A 215 -17.20 8.62 -9.94
C TYR A 215 -17.25 7.18 -10.49
N ASN A 216 -17.55 6.99 -11.79
CA ASN A 216 -17.58 5.66 -12.43
C ASN A 216 -16.19 5.00 -12.44
N LYS A 217 -15.11 5.79 -12.59
CA LYS A 217 -13.73 5.27 -12.54
C LYS A 217 -13.35 4.75 -11.15
N ARG A 218 -13.81 5.41 -10.09
CA ARG A 218 -13.52 5.04 -8.70
C ARG A 218 -14.29 3.77 -8.28
N LEU A 219 -15.53 3.62 -8.75
CA LEU A 219 -16.33 2.42 -8.53
C LEU A 219 -15.78 1.21 -9.29
N LEU A 220 -15.33 1.41 -10.54
CA LEU A 220 -14.67 0.37 -11.33
C LEU A 220 -13.34 -0.07 -10.68
N SER A 221 -12.60 0.85 -10.06
CA SER A 221 -11.42 0.52 -9.26
C SER A 221 -11.79 -0.35 -8.08
N LEU A 222 -12.81 0.03 -7.30
CA LEU A 222 -13.27 -0.75 -6.15
C LEU A 222 -13.72 -2.17 -6.54
N LEU A 223 -14.42 -2.31 -7.67
CA LEU A 223 -14.86 -3.61 -8.17
C LEU A 223 -13.68 -4.48 -8.65
N LYS A 224 -12.65 -3.86 -9.25
CA LYS A 224 -11.38 -4.53 -9.56
C LYS A 224 -10.62 -4.91 -8.29
N ASP A 225 -10.61 -4.06 -7.26
CA ASP A 225 -9.91 -4.31 -6.00
C ASP A 225 -10.60 -5.43 -5.18
N LEU A 226 -11.93 -5.52 -5.22
CA LEU A 226 -12.68 -6.64 -4.64
C LEU A 226 -12.42 -7.96 -5.38
N LYS A 227 -12.33 -7.93 -6.72
CA LYS A 227 -11.90 -9.10 -7.52
C LYS A 227 -10.47 -9.54 -7.15
N LYS A 228 -9.55 -8.59 -6.93
CA LYS A 228 -8.16 -8.89 -6.53
C LYS A 228 -8.06 -9.59 -5.18
N VAL A 229 -8.86 -9.18 -4.17
CA VAL A 229 -8.85 -9.84 -2.86
C VAL A 229 -9.29 -11.29 -2.96
N ALA A 230 -10.42 -11.57 -3.61
CA ALA A 230 -10.90 -12.94 -3.76
C ALA A 230 -9.92 -13.84 -4.54
N THR A 231 -9.16 -13.28 -5.50
CA THR A 231 -8.09 -14.02 -6.19
C THR A 231 -6.82 -14.17 -5.35
N ALA A 232 -6.48 -13.19 -4.50
CA ALA A 232 -5.32 -13.24 -3.61
C ALA A 232 -5.43 -14.39 -2.62
N ASP A 233 -6.60 -14.60 -2.01
CA ASP A 233 -6.84 -15.73 -1.07
C ASP A 233 -6.56 -17.10 -1.71
N VAL A 234 -6.77 -17.26 -3.03
CA VAL A 234 -6.47 -18.49 -3.77
C VAL A 234 -4.97 -18.65 -4.02
N TYR A 235 -4.30 -17.59 -4.47
CA TYR A 235 -2.86 -17.63 -4.72
C TYR A 235 -2.03 -17.75 -3.44
N ASP A 236 -2.48 -17.12 -2.34
CA ASP A 236 -1.83 -17.23 -1.03
C ASP A 236 -1.90 -18.66 -0.50
N ALA A 237 -3.06 -19.32 -0.64
CA ALA A 237 -3.20 -20.73 -0.26
C ALA A 237 -2.31 -21.65 -1.12
N GLN A 238 -2.18 -21.37 -2.42
CA GLN A 238 -1.29 -22.12 -3.31
C GLN A 238 0.18 -21.90 -2.97
N ALA A 239 0.60 -20.64 -2.76
CA ALA A 239 1.95 -20.28 -2.37
C ALA A 239 2.32 -20.93 -1.03
N GLN A 240 1.43 -20.87 -0.04
CA GLN A 240 1.65 -21.50 1.26
C GLN A 240 1.77 -23.02 1.13
N ALA A 241 0.96 -23.67 0.29
CA ALA A 241 1.06 -25.11 0.05
C ALA A 241 2.41 -25.50 -0.59
N ILE A 242 2.92 -24.71 -1.53
CA ILE A 242 4.23 -24.92 -2.15
C ILE A 242 5.35 -24.74 -1.12
N VAL A 243 5.34 -23.62 -0.39
CA VAL A 243 6.34 -23.30 0.65
C VAL A 243 6.36 -24.35 1.75
N ASN A 244 5.19 -24.82 2.21
CA ASN A 244 5.09 -25.91 3.20
C ASN A 244 5.69 -27.24 2.68
N GLY A 245 5.77 -27.42 1.37
CA GLY A 245 6.38 -28.59 0.74
C GLY A 245 7.89 -28.50 0.58
N PHE A 246 8.50 -27.33 0.84
CA PHE A 246 9.94 -27.13 0.68
C PHE A 246 10.74 -27.57 1.90
N SER A 247 11.88 -28.19 1.63
CA SER A 247 12.98 -28.26 2.59
C SER A 247 13.62 -26.88 2.76
N THR A 248 14.35 -26.69 3.86
CA THR A 248 15.12 -25.46 4.12
C THR A 248 16.07 -25.12 2.98
N ALA A 249 16.74 -26.12 2.39
CA ALA A 249 17.64 -25.90 1.26
C ALA A 249 16.89 -25.43 0.01
N GLN A 250 15.67 -25.92 -0.23
CA GLN A 250 14.81 -25.43 -1.32
C GLN A 250 14.38 -23.98 -1.07
N LEU A 251 13.99 -23.62 0.16
CA LEU A 251 13.65 -22.24 0.51
C LEU A 251 14.83 -21.29 0.24
N LEU A 252 16.00 -21.59 0.80
CA LEU A 252 17.21 -20.79 0.58
C LEU A 252 17.62 -20.72 -0.89
N GLY A 253 17.45 -21.82 -1.63
CA GLY A 253 17.65 -21.83 -3.08
C GLY A 253 16.69 -20.88 -3.81
N GLN A 254 15.39 -20.89 -3.46
CA GLN A 254 14.41 -19.96 -4.04
C GLN A 254 14.71 -18.50 -3.69
N MET A 255 15.32 -18.25 -2.53
CA MET A 255 15.82 -16.93 -2.11
C MET A 255 17.14 -16.55 -2.81
N THR A 256 17.74 -17.40 -3.64
CA THR A 256 19.03 -17.12 -4.30
C THR A 256 18.82 -16.64 -5.74
N GLN A 257 19.35 -15.46 -6.07
CA GLN A 257 19.38 -14.91 -7.42
C GLN A 257 20.81 -14.76 -7.92
N LEU A 258 21.18 -15.50 -8.98
CA LEU A 258 22.51 -15.46 -9.60
C LEU A 258 22.56 -14.51 -10.79
N THR A 259 23.73 -13.91 -11.06
CA THR A 259 23.94 -13.27 -12.37
C THR A 259 23.92 -14.30 -13.50
N LEU A 260 23.43 -13.92 -14.69
CA LEU A 260 23.55 -14.74 -15.89
C LEU A 260 25.00 -15.17 -16.13
N ARG A 261 26.00 -14.34 -15.79
CA ARG A 261 27.42 -14.69 -15.97
C ARG A 261 27.82 -16.00 -15.27
N ALA A 262 27.16 -16.37 -14.18
CA ALA A 262 27.45 -17.59 -13.43
C ALA A 262 27.22 -18.86 -14.26
N VAL A 263 26.38 -18.81 -15.30
CA VAL A 263 26.02 -19.95 -16.14
C VAL A 263 26.42 -19.77 -17.60
N MET A 264 27.22 -18.76 -17.93
CA MET A 264 27.67 -18.51 -19.30
C MET A 264 29.15 -18.80 -19.46
N ASN A 265 29.53 -19.29 -20.63
CA ASN A 265 30.94 -19.39 -20.99
C ASN A 265 31.48 -17.99 -21.35
N ASP A 266 32.49 -17.53 -20.61
CA ASP A 266 33.08 -16.20 -20.82
C ASP A 266 33.72 -16.00 -22.21
N THR A 267 34.12 -17.08 -22.87
CA THR A 267 34.75 -17.01 -24.21
C THR A 267 33.72 -17.21 -25.31
N THR A 268 32.95 -18.30 -25.28
CA THR A 268 32.01 -18.63 -26.37
C THR A 268 30.71 -17.85 -26.28
N ARG A 269 30.38 -17.31 -25.10
CA ARG A 269 29.09 -16.68 -24.78
C ARG A 269 27.91 -17.62 -25.03
N GLU A 270 28.14 -18.92 -24.85
CA GLU A 270 27.10 -19.94 -24.89
C GLU A 270 26.73 -20.35 -23.46
N LEU A 271 25.51 -20.86 -23.30
CA LEU A 271 25.00 -21.33 -22.03
C LEU A 271 25.75 -22.59 -21.60
N ASN A 272 26.29 -22.58 -20.39
CA ASN A 272 26.91 -23.74 -19.76
C ASN A 272 25.84 -24.57 -19.04
N GLU A 273 25.17 -25.46 -19.79
CA GLU A 273 24.08 -26.30 -19.24
C GLU A 273 24.50 -27.15 -18.05
N THR A 274 25.75 -27.60 -17.99
CA THR A 274 26.28 -28.35 -16.83
C THR A 274 26.20 -27.52 -15.55
N THR A 275 26.54 -26.23 -15.66
CA THR A 275 26.50 -25.30 -14.52
C THR A 275 25.05 -24.91 -14.19
N VAL A 276 24.18 -24.75 -15.18
CA VAL A 276 22.74 -24.57 -14.94
C VAL A 276 22.17 -25.76 -14.16
N ARG A 277 22.46 -27.00 -14.56
CA ARG A 277 22.02 -28.21 -13.84
C ARG A 277 22.56 -28.27 -12.43
N LEU A 278 23.80 -27.85 -12.21
CA LEU A 278 24.40 -27.79 -10.88
C LEU A 278 23.64 -26.82 -9.96
N PHE A 279 23.31 -25.62 -10.45
CA PHE A 279 22.57 -24.63 -9.68
C PHE A 279 21.08 -24.97 -9.52
N ALA A 280 20.48 -25.62 -10.52
CA ALA A 280 19.12 -26.11 -10.42
C ALA A 280 18.95 -27.18 -9.33
N LYS A 281 19.94 -28.06 -9.16
CA LYS A 281 19.98 -29.03 -8.04
C LYS A 281 20.16 -28.38 -6.67
N GLN A 282 20.67 -27.16 -6.63
CA GLN A 282 20.72 -26.31 -5.44
C GLN A 282 19.47 -25.43 -5.31
N HIS A 283 18.47 -25.64 -6.16
CA HIS A 283 17.17 -24.98 -6.13
C HIS A 283 17.21 -23.46 -6.35
N VAL A 284 18.23 -22.94 -7.03
CA VAL A 284 18.34 -21.51 -7.38
C VAL A 284 17.05 -21.02 -8.03
N GLY A 285 16.40 -20.02 -7.43
CA GLY A 285 15.09 -19.52 -7.82
C GLY A 285 15.12 -18.44 -8.88
N SER A 286 16.26 -17.77 -9.08
CA SER A 286 16.32 -16.63 -9.99
C SER A 286 17.67 -16.44 -10.68
N TYR A 287 17.60 -15.87 -11.89
CA TYR A 287 18.76 -15.38 -12.62
C TYR A 287 18.55 -13.91 -13.00
N PHE A 288 19.64 -13.15 -13.10
CA PHE A 288 19.57 -11.71 -13.31
C PHE A 288 20.56 -11.21 -14.38
N ASN A 289 20.05 -10.26 -15.17
CA ASN A 289 20.80 -9.35 -16.04
C ASN A 289 21.61 -10.07 -17.13
N THR A 290 22.47 -9.34 -17.80
CA THR A 290 23.32 -9.81 -18.87
C THR A 290 24.77 -9.94 -18.43
N PHE A 291 25.63 -10.55 -19.26
CA PHE A 291 27.05 -10.73 -18.94
C PHE A 291 27.99 -9.88 -19.82
N TRP A 292 27.46 -9.06 -20.74
CA TRP A 292 28.26 -8.30 -21.71
C TRP A 292 29.00 -7.14 -21.04
N ASP A 293 30.27 -7.37 -20.74
CA ASP A 293 31.21 -6.36 -20.25
C ASP A 293 32.02 -5.70 -21.39
N LYS A 294 32.22 -6.45 -22.49
CA LYS A 294 32.97 -6.02 -23.68
C LYS A 294 32.35 -6.63 -24.94
N PRO A 295 32.44 -5.94 -26.09
CA PRO A 295 31.95 -6.49 -27.35
C PRO A 295 32.81 -7.66 -27.83
N ILE A 296 32.18 -8.61 -28.53
CA ILE A 296 32.85 -9.70 -29.25
C ILE A 296 32.38 -9.66 -30.69
N ASP A 297 33.31 -9.67 -31.65
CA ASP A 297 33.00 -9.57 -33.09
C ASP A 297 32.05 -8.41 -33.42
N ASN A 298 32.27 -7.27 -32.74
CA ASN A 298 31.45 -6.05 -32.84
C ASN A 298 29.98 -6.22 -32.41
N ARG A 299 29.65 -7.29 -31.68
CA ARG A 299 28.38 -7.50 -31.00
C ARG A 299 28.47 -7.03 -29.55
N TYR A 300 27.45 -6.31 -29.10
CA TYR A 300 27.40 -5.71 -27.75
C TYR A 300 26.32 -6.35 -26.86
N SER A 301 25.40 -7.10 -27.44
CA SER A 301 24.33 -7.81 -26.74
C SER A 301 23.73 -8.91 -27.61
N TYR A 302 22.80 -9.66 -27.02
CA TYR A 302 21.91 -10.55 -27.76
C TYR A 302 20.67 -9.83 -28.26
N ASN A 303 20.13 -10.28 -29.38
CA ASN A 303 18.78 -9.88 -29.79
C ASN A 303 17.70 -10.63 -28.98
N ALA A 304 16.44 -10.23 -29.13
CA ALA A 304 15.33 -10.78 -28.37
C ALA A 304 15.15 -12.30 -28.52
N SER A 305 15.43 -12.86 -29.71
CA SER A 305 15.26 -14.30 -29.98
C SER A 305 16.36 -15.14 -29.33
N GLU A 306 17.59 -14.65 -29.33
CA GLU A 306 18.71 -15.27 -28.62
C GLU A 306 18.50 -15.22 -27.11
N PHE A 307 18.11 -14.06 -26.57
CA PHE A 307 17.82 -13.90 -25.14
C PHE A 307 16.69 -14.83 -24.68
N ARG A 308 15.60 -14.91 -25.45
CA ARG A 308 14.49 -15.84 -25.19
C ARG A 308 14.95 -17.29 -25.18
N SER A 309 15.76 -17.70 -26.16
CA SER A 309 16.27 -19.07 -26.24
C SER A 309 17.12 -19.44 -25.03
N ILE A 310 17.97 -18.52 -24.56
CA ILE A 310 18.80 -18.73 -23.37
C ILE A 310 17.93 -18.87 -22.11
N ILE A 311 17.01 -17.94 -21.89
CA ILE A 311 16.11 -17.95 -20.71
C ILE A 311 15.24 -19.21 -20.74
N GLN A 312 14.67 -19.56 -21.89
CA GLN A 312 13.86 -20.77 -22.03
C GLN A 312 14.67 -22.01 -21.69
N ARG A 313 15.93 -22.10 -22.14
CA ARG A 313 16.77 -23.26 -21.83
C ARG A 313 17.11 -23.35 -20.34
N ILE A 314 17.39 -22.22 -19.69
CA ILE A 314 17.57 -22.17 -18.23
C ILE A 314 16.30 -22.64 -17.51
N GLN A 315 15.14 -22.13 -17.92
CA GLN A 315 13.83 -22.48 -17.36
C GLN A 315 13.55 -23.99 -17.45
N GLU A 316 13.75 -24.59 -18.63
CA GLU A 316 13.57 -26.03 -18.87
C GLU A 316 14.46 -26.87 -17.94
N ILE A 317 15.76 -26.58 -17.94
CA ILE A 317 16.74 -27.31 -17.13
C ILE A 317 16.42 -27.18 -15.63
N SER A 318 16.07 -25.96 -15.18
CA SER A 318 15.73 -25.75 -13.78
C SER A 318 14.54 -26.60 -13.35
N MET A 319 13.45 -26.56 -14.13
CA MET A 319 12.24 -27.35 -13.83
C MET A 319 12.47 -28.86 -13.92
N GLU A 320 13.34 -29.33 -14.82
CA GLU A 320 13.75 -30.74 -14.90
C GLU A 320 14.41 -31.23 -13.60
N GLU A 321 15.27 -30.40 -12.99
CA GLU A 321 16.14 -30.82 -11.89
C GLU A 321 15.60 -30.45 -10.49
N ASN A 322 14.75 -29.44 -10.37
CA ASN A 322 14.31 -28.87 -9.08
C ASN A 322 12.87 -29.27 -8.67
N GLY A 323 12.27 -30.25 -9.35
CA GLY A 323 10.91 -30.70 -9.08
C GLY A 323 9.82 -29.85 -9.72
N GLY A 324 10.13 -29.14 -10.81
CA GLY A 324 9.16 -28.40 -11.62
C GLY A 324 8.93 -26.95 -11.18
N HIS A 325 9.76 -26.40 -10.30
CA HIS A 325 9.62 -25.02 -9.84
C HIS A 325 10.23 -24.05 -10.86
N PRO A 326 9.46 -23.09 -11.37
CA PRO A 326 9.96 -22.16 -12.37
C PRO A 326 10.96 -21.17 -11.76
N ILE A 327 11.94 -20.71 -12.57
CA ILE A 327 12.77 -19.57 -12.16
C ILE A 327 12.08 -18.27 -12.52
N ILE A 328 12.44 -17.19 -11.82
CA ILE A 328 12.15 -15.82 -12.25
C ILE A 328 13.42 -15.20 -12.83
N TYR A 329 13.30 -14.55 -13.99
CA TYR A 329 14.43 -13.88 -14.64
C TYR A 329 14.30 -12.37 -14.49
N GLY A 330 15.24 -11.74 -13.78
CA GLY A 330 15.32 -10.29 -13.63
C GLY A 330 16.18 -9.65 -14.72
N ILE A 331 15.82 -8.44 -15.14
CA ILE A 331 16.64 -7.65 -16.08
C ILE A 331 16.48 -6.15 -15.79
N ASP A 332 17.59 -5.42 -15.83
CA ASP A 332 17.59 -3.97 -15.74
C ASP A 332 17.16 -3.34 -17.07
N SER A 333 15.86 -3.34 -17.32
CA SER A 333 15.21 -2.60 -18.41
C SER A 333 14.76 -1.22 -17.91
N VAL A 334 15.72 -0.32 -17.77
CA VAL A 334 15.55 0.97 -17.07
C VAL A 334 15.08 2.11 -17.97
N HIS A 335 15.36 2.07 -19.27
CA HIS A 335 14.92 3.08 -20.25
C HIS A 335 14.59 2.43 -21.60
N GLY A 336 13.76 1.38 -21.55
CA GLY A 336 13.54 0.44 -22.65
C GLY A 336 14.28 -0.87 -22.39
N ALA A 337 14.27 -1.78 -23.35
CA ALA A 337 14.97 -3.06 -23.24
C ALA A 337 16.48 -2.89 -23.51
N ASN A 338 17.15 -2.04 -22.73
CA ASN A 338 18.49 -1.50 -23.01
C ASN A 338 19.61 -2.56 -23.16
N TYR A 339 19.38 -3.79 -22.70
CA TYR A 339 20.31 -4.92 -22.90
C TYR A 339 19.96 -5.83 -24.08
N VAL A 340 18.93 -5.52 -24.84
CA VAL A 340 18.47 -6.30 -26.00
C VAL A 340 18.83 -5.56 -27.28
N ASP A 341 19.58 -6.21 -28.15
CA ASP A 341 19.98 -5.66 -29.46
C ASP A 341 18.75 -5.36 -30.32
N GLY A 342 18.80 -4.23 -31.03
CA GLY A 342 17.70 -3.73 -31.87
C GLY A 342 16.49 -3.18 -31.08
N SER A 343 16.59 -3.03 -29.76
CA SER A 343 15.52 -2.45 -28.96
C SER A 343 15.41 -0.93 -29.10
N VAL A 344 14.23 -0.40 -28.79
CA VAL A 344 14.01 1.03 -28.67
C VAL A 344 14.56 1.50 -27.32
N LEU A 345 15.52 2.42 -27.37
CA LEU A 345 16.01 3.13 -26.19
C LEU A 345 15.21 4.41 -26.00
N MET A 346 14.71 4.58 -24.79
CA MET A 346 13.99 5.76 -24.38
C MET A 346 14.92 6.74 -23.66
N PRO A 347 14.55 8.03 -23.52
CA PRO A 347 15.30 8.94 -22.68
C PRO A 347 15.40 8.44 -21.23
N HIS A 348 16.48 8.79 -20.53
CA HIS A 348 16.58 8.52 -19.10
C HIS A 348 15.53 9.28 -18.29
N GLN A 349 15.29 8.83 -17.06
CA GLN A 349 14.18 9.28 -16.20
C GLN A 349 14.19 10.79 -15.93
N VAL A 350 15.37 11.42 -15.87
CA VAL A 350 15.49 12.89 -15.75
C VAL A 350 14.87 13.63 -16.94
N ASN A 351 14.99 13.08 -18.15
CA ASN A 351 14.41 13.66 -19.36
C ASN A 351 12.89 13.47 -19.39
N PHE A 352 12.38 12.34 -18.90
CA PHE A 352 10.94 12.17 -18.68
C PHE A 352 10.42 13.17 -17.65
N GLY A 353 11.17 13.38 -16.57
CA GLY A 353 11.04 14.50 -15.62
C GLY A 353 10.76 15.83 -16.32
N ALA A 354 11.68 16.22 -17.20
CA ALA A 354 11.63 17.48 -17.92
C ALA A 354 10.43 17.64 -18.87
N THR A 355 9.74 16.56 -19.24
CA THR A 355 8.56 16.65 -20.13
C THR A 355 7.32 17.20 -19.44
N PHE A 356 7.20 17.01 -18.12
CA PHE A 356 5.96 17.30 -17.37
C PHE A 356 4.69 16.72 -18.03
N ASN A 357 4.78 15.61 -18.78
CA ASN A 357 3.67 15.12 -19.58
C ASN A 357 3.22 13.71 -19.15
N PRO A 358 2.11 13.59 -18.37
CA PRO A 358 1.64 12.30 -17.87
C PRO A 358 1.44 11.26 -18.97
N ASP A 359 0.98 11.67 -20.16
CA ASP A 359 0.31 10.78 -21.10
C ASP A 359 1.13 10.46 -22.35
N LEU A 360 1.68 11.48 -23.03
CA LEU A 360 2.60 11.33 -24.18
C LEU A 360 3.77 10.40 -23.84
N VAL A 361 3.97 10.19 -22.54
CA VAL A 361 4.83 9.15 -22.03
C VAL A 361 4.12 8.06 -21.19
N TYR A 362 2.85 8.08 -20.78
CA TYR A 362 2.10 6.80 -20.51
C TYR A 362 2.37 5.77 -21.59
N GLU A 363 2.50 6.31 -22.79
CA GLU A 363 2.76 5.66 -24.04
C GLU A 363 4.24 5.27 -24.26
N ALA A 364 5.19 5.94 -23.58
CA ALA A 364 6.64 5.74 -23.75
C ALA A 364 7.38 5.18 -22.51
N ALA A 365 6.89 5.44 -21.29
CA ALA A 365 7.41 5.10 -19.96
C ALA A 365 6.44 5.53 -18.80
N HIS A 366 6.08 6.83 -18.69
CA HIS A 366 4.96 7.47 -17.94
C HIS A 366 5.44 8.51 -16.88
N PRO A 367 4.96 9.80 -16.85
CA PRO A 367 5.57 10.86 -16.00
C PRO A 367 4.78 12.12 -15.47
N TYR A 368 4.62 12.35 -14.14
CA TYR A 368 4.37 13.73 -13.56
C TYR A 368 4.57 13.94 -12.02
N LEU A 369 5.69 14.29 -11.39
CA LEU A 369 7.08 14.51 -11.76
C LEU A 369 8.01 13.43 -11.14
N ALA A 370 7.50 12.63 -10.20
CA ALA A 370 8.20 11.51 -9.55
C ALA A 370 7.26 10.33 -9.29
N SER A 371 6.45 10.37 -8.22
CA SER A 371 5.44 9.35 -7.83
C SER A 371 4.46 8.98 -8.95
N VAL A 372 4.00 9.99 -9.71
CA VAL A 372 3.10 9.77 -10.86
C VAL A 372 3.85 9.16 -12.05
N MET A 373 5.18 9.30 -12.13
CA MET A 373 5.98 8.59 -13.14
C MET A 373 6.09 7.11 -12.78
N GLY A 374 6.50 6.84 -11.54
CA GLY A 374 6.73 5.49 -11.03
C GLY A 374 5.46 4.63 -11.09
N ALA A 375 4.32 5.17 -10.63
CA ALA A 375 3.02 4.49 -10.60
C ALA A 375 2.52 3.95 -11.94
N ALA A 376 3.22 4.25 -13.00
CA ALA A 376 2.63 4.51 -14.27
C ALA A 376 3.50 3.85 -15.34
N VAL A 377 4.83 3.88 -15.15
CA VAL A 377 5.76 2.82 -15.57
C VAL A 377 5.27 1.46 -15.07
N ILE A 378 4.88 1.36 -13.80
CA ILE A 378 4.35 0.12 -13.21
C ILE A 378 3.13 -0.38 -13.97
N ARG A 379 2.12 0.48 -14.16
CA ARG A 379 0.90 0.09 -14.89
C ARG A 379 1.19 -0.28 -16.34
N GLY A 380 2.08 0.45 -17.01
CA GLY A 380 2.47 0.16 -18.39
C GLY A 380 3.16 -1.21 -18.52
N LEU A 381 4.22 -1.46 -17.76
CA LEU A 381 4.99 -2.70 -17.83
C LEU A 381 4.18 -3.92 -17.37
N GLN A 382 3.37 -3.79 -16.31
CA GLN A 382 2.56 -4.91 -15.81
C GLN A 382 1.26 -5.14 -16.60
N SER A 383 0.90 -4.26 -17.55
CA SER A 383 -0.34 -4.40 -18.35
C SER A 383 -0.38 -5.67 -19.21
N TYR A 384 0.78 -6.21 -19.57
CA TYR A 384 0.91 -7.46 -20.33
C TYR A 384 0.81 -8.72 -19.45
N ASN A 385 0.70 -8.56 -18.12
CA ASN A 385 0.57 -9.63 -17.13
C ASN A 385 1.69 -10.72 -17.21
N GLN A 386 2.87 -10.34 -17.69
CA GLN A 386 4.04 -11.21 -17.88
C GLN A 386 5.32 -10.63 -17.28
N THR A 387 5.24 -9.50 -16.58
CA THR A 387 6.40 -8.80 -16.02
C THR A 387 6.03 -8.23 -14.66
N ALA A 388 6.90 -8.45 -13.68
CA ALA A 388 6.82 -7.83 -12.37
C ALA A 388 7.74 -6.59 -12.37
N VAL A 389 7.26 -5.47 -11.82
CA VAL A 389 8.05 -4.24 -11.73
C VAL A 389 8.66 -4.09 -10.35
N CYS A 390 9.94 -3.71 -10.36
CA CYS A 390 10.74 -3.44 -9.18
C CYS A 390 10.83 -1.94 -8.89
N MET A 391 10.33 -1.50 -7.73
CA MET A 391 10.61 -0.16 -7.24
C MET A 391 11.98 -0.12 -6.56
N LYS A 392 12.84 0.85 -6.92
CA LYS A 392 14.21 0.90 -6.41
C LYS A 392 14.77 2.31 -6.31
N HIS A 393 15.73 2.59 -5.44
CA HIS A 393 16.28 1.70 -4.39
C HIS A 393 15.71 2.12 -3.03
N PHE A 394 15.08 1.20 -2.30
CA PHE A 394 14.43 1.44 -1.03
C PHE A 394 15.47 1.37 0.11
N ILE A 395 15.91 2.47 0.70
CA ILE A 395 15.46 3.85 0.55
C ILE A 395 16.65 4.81 0.68
N GLY A 396 16.45 6.11 0.41
CA GLY A 396 17.42 7.16 0.73
C GLY A 396 18.65 7.24 -0.18
N TYR A 397 18.75 6.35 -1.18
CA TYR A 397 19.92 6.21 -2.06
C TYR A 397 20.37 7.52 -2.72
N SER A 398 19.43 8.41 -3.08
CA SER A 398 19.74 9.67 -3.79
C SER A 398 20.24 10.81 -2.89
N LYS A 399 20.38 10.61 -1.57
CA LYS A 399 20.67 11.69 -0.60
C LYS A 399 22.11 11.67 -0.11
N THR A 400 23.05 11.11 -0.87
CA THR A 400 24.45 11.10 -0.48
C THR A 400 24.98 12.54 -0.34
N PRO A 401 25.55 12.93 0.83
CA PRO A 401 26.00 14.30 1.07
C PRO A 401 27.08 14.78 0.09
N THR A 402 27.85 13.84 -0.43
CA THR A 402 28.99 14.03 -1.34
C THR A 402 28.60 13.91 -2.81
N GLY A 403 27.45 13.31 -3.12
CA GLY A 403 27.09 12.86 -4.47
C GLY A 403 27.84 11.61 -4.93
N HIS A 404 28.68 11.00 -4.10
CA HIS A 404 29.29 9.70 -4.40
C HIS A 404 28.26 8.58 -4.25
N ASP A 405 28.42 7.54 -5.05
CA ASP A 405 27.63 6.32 -4.98
C ASP A 405 27.90 5.58 -3.65
N LYS A 406 26.84 4.98 -3.07
CA LYS A 406 26.81 4.17 -1.84
C LYS A 406 27.26 4.88 -0.55
N ASP A 407 27.61 6.16 -0.61
CA ASP A 407 28.02 6.92 0.56
C ASP A 407 26.92 6.95 1.63
N ASN A 408 27.35 6.93 2.90
CA ASN A 408 26.43 6.98 4.03
C ASN A 408 25.59 8.26 4.02
N VAL A 409 24.32 8.12 4.41
CA VAL A 409 23.36 9.22 4.44
C VAL A 409 22.91 9.49 5.86
N ASN A 410 22.77 10.77 6.20
CA ASN A 410 22.10 11.20 7.42
C ASN A 410 20.76 11.81 7.04
N ILE A 411 19.67 11.10 7.36
CA ILE A 411 18.31 11.48 6.98
C ILE A 411 17.44 11.46 8.23
N PRO A 412 16.91 12.60 8.69
CA PRO A 412 15.90 12.63 9.74
C PRO A 412 14.64 11.88 9.30
N ASP A 413 13.95 11.20 10.22
CA ASP A 413 12.72 10.46 9.89
C ASP A 413 11.67 11.35 9.20
N PHE A 414 11.59 12.63 9.60
CA PHE A 414 10.73 13.60 8.93
C PHE A 414 11.02 13.67 7.42
N ASP A 415 12.28 13.77 7.02
CA ASP A 415 12.65 13.86 5.62
C ASP A 415 12.46 12.52 4.91
N LEU A 416 12.81 11.42 5.57
CA LEU A 416 12.63 10.06 5.05
C LEU A 416 11.16 9.82 4.66
N LEU A 417 10.24 10.11 5.59
CA LEU A 417 8.81 9.88 5.44
C LEU A 417 8.13 10.88 4.50
N ASN A 418 8.60 12.14 4.42
CA ASN A 418 7.94 13.17 3.62
C ASN A 418 8.53 13.37 2.22
N TYR A 419 9.79 12.98 1.97
CA TYR A 419 10.42 13.16 0.66
C TYR A 419 10.69 11.85 -0.09
N PHE A 420 11.07 10.79 0.61
CA PHE A 420 11.47 9.54 -0.06
C PHE A 420 10.30 8.57 -0.16
N ILE A 421 9.54 8.38 0.93
CA ILE A 421 8.41 7.44 0.96
C ILE A 421 7.28 7.75 -0.05
N PRO A 422 6.92 9.02 -0.36
CA PRO A 422 5.79 9.30 -1.25
C PRO A 422 5.95 8.85 -2.72
N SER A 423 7.13 8.41 -3.16
CA SER A 423 7.29 7.72 -4.45
C SER A 423 7.07 6.21 -4.33
N PHE A 424 7.63 5.57 -3.30
CA PHE A 424 7.44 4.14 -3.02
C PHE A 424 5.98 3.81 -2.68
N LYS A 425 5.32 4.65 -1.90
CA LYS A 425 3.88 4.49 -1.62
C LYS A 425 3.04 4.54 -2.89
N ALA A 426 3.33 5.47 -3.80
CA ALA A 426 2.63 5.55 -5.08
C ALA A 426 2.93 4.35 -5.99
N ALA A 427 4.15 3.81 -5.94
CA ALA A 427 4.51 2.58 -6.62
C ALA A 427 3.74 1.37 -6.08
N LEU A 428 3.62 1.25 -4.75
CA LEU A 428 2.76 0.26 -4.10
C LEU A 428 1.31 0.37 -4.53
N GLU A 429 0.73 1.57 -4.47
CA GLU A 429 -0.67 1.83 -4.86
C GLU A 429 -0.90 1.56 -6.36
N ALA A 430 0.16 1.58 -7.18
CA ALA A 430 0.11 1.18 -8.58
C ALA A 430 0.22 -0.34 -8.80
N GLY A 431 0.59 -1.09 -7.76
CA GLY A 431 0.72 -2.54 -7.78
C GLY A 431 2.13 -3.03 -8.09
N ALA A 432 3.19 -2.30 -7.74
CA ALA A 432 4.55 -2.82 -7.81
C ALA A 432 4.62 -4.20 -7.13
N MET A 433 5.16 -5.19 -7.83
CA MET A 433 5.24 -6.57 -7.34
C MET A 433 6.55 -6.86 -6.61
N THR A 434 7.60 -6.08 -6.87
CA THR A 434 8.89 -6.24 -6.19
C THR A 434 9.47 -4.89 -5.76
N THR A 435 10.39 -4.92 -4.81
CA THR A 435 11.22 -3.78 -4.42
C THR A 435 12.65 -4.23 -4.21
N MET A 436 13.58 -3.34 -4.53
CA MET A 436 15.02 -3.54 -4.25
C MET A 436 15.43 -2.58 -3.15
N GLU A 437 16.19 -3.06 -2.17
CA GLU A 437 16.75 -2.24 -1.12
C GLU A 437 17.87 -1.30 -1.66
N SER A 438 18.40 -0.45 -0.78
CA SER A 438 19.47 0.50 -1.09
C SER A 438 20.82 0.05 -0.50
N TYR A 439 21.91 0.28 -1.25
CA TYR A 439 23.28 0.14 -0.76
C TYR A 439 23.65 1.01 0.44
N THR A 440 22.90 2.09 0.71
CA THR A 440 23.34 3.12 1.65
C THR A 440 23.14 2.69 3.11
N SER A 441 24.07 3.08 3.99
CA SER A 441 23.75 3.15 5.42
C SER A 441 23.02 4.45 5.75
N ILE A 442 21.88 4.37 6.42
CA ILE A 442 21.12 5.53 6.87
C ILE A 442 21.33 5.72 8.37
N ASN A 443 21.84 6.89 8.77
CA ASN A 443 22.14 7.22 10.17
C ASN A 443 23.06 6.18 10.85
N GLY A 444 23.97 5.57 10.08
CA GLY A 444 24.92 4.57 10.55
C GLY A 444 24.46 3.11 10.48
N GLU A 445 23.27 2.85 9.95
CA GLU A 445 22.69 1.51 9.85
C GLU A 445 22.53 1.10 8.36
N PRO A 446 23.19 0.03 7.88
CA PRO A 446 22.99 -0.50 6.54
C PRO A 446 21.52 -0.90 6.33
N VAL A 447 20.90 -0.48 5.22
CA VAL A 447 19.48 -0.75 4.97
C VAL A 447 19.20 -2.26 4.92
N ILE A 448 20.09 -3.05 4.29
CA ILE A 448 19.97 -4.51 4.17
C ILE A 448 20.04 -5.28 5.52
N ALA A 449 20.36 -4.58 6.61
CA ALA A 449 20.38 -5.12 7.98
C ALA A 449 19.44 -4.33 8.92
N SER A 450 18.54 -3.51 8.39
CA SER A 450 17.68 -2.64 9.21
C SER A 450 16.24 -3.15 9.29
N SER A 451 15.86 -3.77 10.42
CA SER A 451 14.47 -4.14 10.70
C SER A 451 13.54 -2.92 10.69
N ARG A 452 14.03 -1.77 11.17
CA ARG A 452 13.27 -0.51 11.15
C ARG A 452 12.86 -0.10 9.73
N MET A 453 13.70 -0.38 8.74
CA MET A 453 13.42 0.00 7.35
C MET A 453 12.69 -1.10 6.60
N LEU A 454 13.19 -2.32 6.67
CA LEU A 454 12.71 -3.41 5.83
C LEU A 454 11.51 -4.14 6.44
N ASP A 455 11.30 -4.08 7.76
CA ASP A 455 10.17 -4.75 8.42
C ASP A 455 9.14 -3.75 8.95
N ASP A 456 9.56 -2.80 9.79
CA ASP A 456 8.64 -1.82 10.37
C ASP A 456 8.10 -0.89 9.27
N LEU A 457 8.99 -0.26 8.50
CA LEU A 457 8.55 0.72 7.49
C LEU A 457 7.98 0.06 6.22
N LEU A 458 8.68 -0.91 5.63
CA LEU A 458 8.26 -1.52 4.37
C LEU A 458 7.12 -2.53 4.55
N ARG A 459 7.25 -3.52 5.46
CA ARG A 459 6.20 -4.54 5.64
C ARG A 459 5.04 -4.03 6.48
N SER A 460 5.30 -3.36 7.60
CA SER A 460 4.25 -3.02 8.56
C SER A 460 3.54 -1.71 8.24
N ASP A 461 4.29 -0.61 8.05
CA ASP A 461 3.69 0.72 7.83
C ASP A 461 3.19 0.90 6.39
N LEU A 462 3.95 0.38 5.41
CA LEU A 462 3.57 0.45 3.99
C LEU A 462 2.73 -0.76 3.53
N GLU A 463 2.63 -1.82 4.33
CA GLU A 463 1.87 -3.04 3.99
C GLU A 463 2.33 -3.67 2.66
N PHE A 464 3.65 -3.65 2.37
CA PHE A 464 4.19 -4.25 1.16
C PHE A 464 4.25 -5.79 1.22
N ASN A 465 3.40 -6.44 0.43
CA ASN A 465 3.29 -7.90 0.35
C ASN A 465 4.01 -8.51 -0.87
N GLY A 466 4.77 -7.72 -1.62
CA GLY A 466 5.55 -8.20 -2.76
C GLY A 466 6.92 -8.74 -2.36
N VAL A 467 7.77 -9.05 -3.35
CA VAL A 467 9.11 -9.60 -3.13
C VAL A 467 10.12 -8.48 -2.86
N LEU A 468 10.83 -8.54 -1.74
CA LEU A 468 12.00 -7.72 -1.41
C LEU A 468 13.27 -8.43 -1.86
N VAL A 469 13.97 -7.88 -2.84
CA VAL A 469 15.24 -8.39 -3.35
C VAL A 469 16.39 -7.49 -2.90
N SER A 470 17.56 -8.07 -2.59
CA SER A 470 18.76 -7.30 -2.34
C SER A 470 19.30 -6.68 -3.64
N ASP A 471 20.11 -5.63 -3.53
CA ASP A 471 20.92 -5.10 -4.60
C ASP A 471 22.17 -5.98 -4.72
N TRP A 472 22.95 -5.75 -5.76
CA TRP A 472 24.04 -6.61 -6.19
C TRP A 472 25.09 -6.83 -5.09
N GLY A 473 25.10 -8.06 -4.56
CA GLY A 473 26.03 -8.51 -3.52
C GLY A 473 25.85 -7.81 -2.18
N GLU A 474 24.71 -7.17 -1.93
CA GLU A 474 24.59 -6.21 -0.83
C GLU A 474 24.59 -6.87 0.56
N ILE A 475 24.08 -8.09 0.67
CA ILE A 475 24.25 -8.87 1.92
C ILE A 475 25.74 -9.08 2.21
N TYR A 476 26.55 -9.47 1.21
CA TYR A 476 28.00 -9.65 1.41
C TYR A 476 28.72 -8.33 1.72
N ASN A 477 28.20 -7.19 1.24
CA ASN A 477 28.74 -5.87 1.55
C ASN A 477 28.61 -5.49 3.02
N LEU A 478 27.76 -6.12 3.83
CA LEU A 478 27.80 -5.97 5.29
C LEU A 478 29.20 -6.28 5.85
N HIS A 479 29.88 -7.28 5.28
CA HIS A 479 31.28 -7.59 5.56
C HIS A 479 32.26 -6.80 4.69
N ASP A 480 32.06 -6.79 3.37
CA ASP A 480 33.06 -6.31 2.40
C ASP A 480 33.17 -4.78 2.34
N PHE A 481 32.09 -4.06 2.62
CA PHE A 481 32.00 -2.62 2.45
C PHE A 481 31.63 -1.89 3.75
N HIS A 482 30.49 -2.23 4.36
CA HIS A 482 29.97 -1.57 5.56
C HIS A 482 30.79 -1.88 6.82
N ARG A 483 31.51 -3.01 6.83
CA ARG A 483 32.35 -3.48 7.94
C ARG A 483 31.56 -3.65 9.26
N VAL A 484 30.32 -4.11 9.16
CA VAL A 484 29.44 -4.39 10.32
C VAL A 484 29.36 -5.88 10.67
N SER A 485 29.84 -6.76 9.78
CA SER A 485 29.95 -8.21 10.02
C SER A 485 31.40 -8.68 9.84
N ALA A 486 31.84 -9.65 10.65
CA ALA A 486 33.22 -10.16 10.61
C ALA A 486 33.46 -11.14 9.46
N THR A 487 32.42 -11.80 8.95
CA THR A 487 32.48 -12.68 7.77
C THR A 487 31.24 -12.51 6.89
N ARG A 488 31.29 -13.01 5.65
CA ARG A 488 30.11 -13.08 4.76
C ARG A 488 29.03 -14.03 5.30
N GLU A 489 29.42 -15.09 6.01
CA GLU A 489 28.49 -16.00 6.67
C GLU A 489 27.71 -15.28 7.79
N GLU A 490 28.40 -14.50 8.62
CA GLU A 490 27.75 -13.65 9.64
C GLU A 490 26.86 -12.57 9.00
N ALA A 491 27.26 -12.04 7.85
CA ALA A 491 26.45 -11.08 7.10
C ALA A 491 25.14 -11.69 6.60
N VAL A 492 25.16 -12.90 6.04
CA VAL A 492 23.95 -13.64 5.65
C VAL A 492 23.06 -13.89 6.87
N ALA A 493 23.64 -14.35 7.97
CA ALA A 493 22.91 -14.56 9.21
C ALA A 493 22.25 -13.27 9.72
N THR A 494 22.99 -12.17 9.72
CA THR A 494 22.50 -10.84 10.15
C THR A 494 21.30 -10.41 9.32
N SER A 495 21.39 -10.46 7.99
CA SER A 495 20.31 -10.01 7.11
C SER A 495 19.06 -10.89 7.26
N LEU A 496 19.21 -12.23 7.28
CA LEU A 496 18.09 -13.16 7.41
C LEU A 496 17.40 -13.12 8.78
N MET A 497 18.13 -12.84 9.87
CA MET A 497 17.55 -12.76 11.21
C MET A 497 16.93 -11.39 11.53
N GLN A 498 17.44 -10.32 10.92
CA GLN A 498 17.03 -8.95 11.25
C GLN A 498 16.06 -8.34 10.25
N THR A 499 15.83 -8.96 9.09
CA THR A 499 15.04 -8.36 8.02
C THR A 499 14.19 -9.39 7.29
N SER A 500 13.17 -8.91 6.59
CA SER A 500 12.27 -9.68 5.72
C SER A 500 12.73 -9.75 4.27
N VAL A 501 14.05 -9.78 4.03
CA VAL A 501 14.58 -9.96 2.66
C VAL A 501 14.13 -11.31 2.11
N ASP A 502 13.51 -11.30 0.92
CA ASP A 502 12.96 -12.51 0.30
C ASP A 502 13.93 -13.13 -0.71
N MET A 503 14.82 -12.32 -1.29
CA MET A 503 15.73 -12.76 -2.33
C MET A 503 17.06 -12.03 -2.23
N SER A 504 18.16 -12.78 -2.19
CA SER A 504 19.52 -12.28 -2.24
C SER A 504 20.00 -12.26 -3.69
N MET A 505 20.26 -11.06 -4.22
CA MET A 505 21.03 -10.89 -5.45
C MET A 505 22.50 -11.13 -5.15
N VAL A 506 22.87 -12.41 -5.17
CA VAL A 506 24.25 -12.86 -4.98
C VAL A 506 25.08 -12.60 -6.24
N LEU A 507 26.39 -12.84 -6.14
CA LEU A 507 27.32 -12.71 -7.25
C LEU A 507 27.20 -13.91 -8.20
N ALA A 508 28.25 -14.73 -8.30
CA ALA A 508 28.34 -15.86 -9.22
C ALA A 508 28.50 -17.21 -8.48
N ASP A 509 28.15 -17.24 -7.20
CA ASP A 509 28.28 -18.37 -6.28
C ASP A 509 26.94 -18.66 -5.57
N THR A 510 26.86 -19.83 -4.94
CA THR A 510 25.71 -20.27 -4.14
C THR A 510 26.00 -20.30 -2.64
N ASP A 511 27.04 -19.58 -2.19
CA ASP A 511 27.51 -19.63 -0.79
C ASP A 511 26.41 -19.15 0.17
N PHE A 512 25.53 -18.24 -0.26
CA PHE A 512 24.35 -17.81 0.48
C PHE A 512 23.50 -18.99 0.99
N ILE A 513 23.35 -20.05 0.20
CA ILE A 513 22.58 -21.24 0.58
C ILE A 513 23.28 -21.97 1.72
N GLU A 514 24.59 -22.18 1.60
CA GLU A 514 25.37 -22.86 2.64
C GLU A 514 25.41 -22.05 3.94
N TYR A 515 25.66 -20.74 3.84
CA TYR A 515 25.68 -19.84 5.00
C TYR A 515 24.32 -19.77 5.69
N GLY A 516 23.22 -19.70 4.93
CA GLY A 516 21.87 -19.76 5.49
C GLY A 516 21.58 -21.10 6.19
N LEU A 517 22.01 -22.22 5.62
CA LEU A 517 21.88 -23.54 6.25
C LEU A 517 22.70 -23.65 7.54
N ASN A 518 23.89 -23.06 7.58
CA ASN A 518 24.72 -23.05 8.79
C ASN A 518 24.11 -22.17 9.88
N MET A 519 23.63 -20.97 9.52
CA MET A 519 22.92 -20.09 10.45
C MET A 519 21.75 -20.80 11.12
N LEU A 520 20.92 -21.54 10.36
CA LEU A 520 19.77 -22.27 10.91
C LEU A 520 20.16 -23.48 11.78
N LYS A 521 21.36 -24.04 11.62
CA LYS A 521 21.88 -25.06 12.55
C LYS A 521 22.25 -24.43 13.89
N GLU A 522 22.75 -23.20 13.87
CA GLU A 522 23.14 -22.45 15.07
C GLU A 522 21.93 -21.78 15.75
N ASN A 523 20.92 -21.38 14.98
CA ASN A 523 19.72 -20.68 15.40
C ASN A 523 18.47 -21.35 14.78
N PRO A 524 17.99 -22.48 15.34
CA PRO A 524 16.89 -23.25 14.75
C PRO A 524 15.49 -22.67 15.03
N ASP A 525 15.38 -21.72 15.97
CA ASP A 525 14.15 -21.00 16.34
C ASP A 525 14.03 -19.70 15.53
#